data_AF-A0A3A2Z8I2-F1
#
_entry.id   AF-A0A3A2Z8I2-F1
#
_cell.length_a   1.000
_cell.length_b   1.000
_cell.length_c   1.000
_cell.angle_alpha   90.00
_cell.angle_beta   90.00
_cell.angle_gamma   90.00
#
_symmetry.space_group_name_H-M   'P 1'
#
loop_
_entity.id
_entity.type
_entity.pdbx_description
1 polymer ?
#
loop_
_entity_poly.entity_id
_entity_poly.type
_entity_poly.pdbx_seq_one_letter_code
_entity_poly.pdbx_strand_id
1 'polypeptide(L)'
;MSVEEKPLEFPPEYSVDLFESPFCADRFGSQYLEHLRDSATEYCTPQSSSTLTCFHVRVTDDYRIDTLCMGRDAFFDPASRKFDLGCELAELSAPKTLASIPDYGKFHNYWYNTGPQVVLDGWVNLDDNIRGRAPPDTPNYTILVKREGSENLWHCLMEIFSMTMTLDVLQISPRLNESRPFLTAADAANTQVVLLDDKSDGPYFDLWSVFAQKPTLRIKDVPDNTTFENIIVPLAGGSNPLWQGDWEIHSCENSLLLRTFSRRVLDIYDLGTREPRQGDQIVVTFINRTGSRRLVDQEEYLKKLQSTFANVKVQSGDFADILFHEQLEIIQDTDVLVGVHGAGLTHAMFLQPRSAVVEILPPTLNHKGFRNLACLMGHSYFSAHGFEPTLSKRRDWQRDDVYFEQNKFMELLDTAIKTMYNKGQRNYDVV
;
A
#
# COMPACT_ATOMS: atom_id res chain seq x y z
N MET A 1 -12.11 49.31 -7.75
CA MET A 1 -12.89 48.06 -7.89
C MET A 1 -12.30 47.31 -9.07
N SER A 2 -11.39 46.38 -8.79
CA SER A 2 -10.93 45.41 -9.78
C SER A 2 -12.04 44.38 -9.97
N VAL A 3 -12.57 44.29 -11.18
CA VAL A 3 -13.49 43.23 -11.57
C VAL A 3 -12.61 41.98 -11.71
N GLU A 4 -12.69 41.06 -10.74
CA GLU A 4 -12.11 39.73 -10.89
C GLU A 4 -12.85 39.03 -12.03
N GLU A 5 -12.17 38.86 -13.17
CA GLU A 5 -12.65 38.01 -14.25
C GLU A 5 -12.71 36.58 -13.72
N LYS A 6 -13.93 36.06 -13.49
CA LYS A 6 -14.12 34.64 -13.23
C LYS A 6 -13.61 33.84 -14.44
N PRO A 7 -12.82 32.77 -14.23
CA PRO A 7 -12.41 31.89 -15.31
C PRO A 7 -13.65 31.36 -16.03
N LEU A 8 -13.60 31.31 -17.36
CA LEU A 8 -14.64 30.66 -18.16
C LEU A 8 -14.63 29.16 -17.82
N GLU A 9 -15.73 28.66 -17.28
CA GLU A 9 -15.89 27.23 -17.02
C GLU A 9 -15.95 26.45 -18.34
N PHE A 10 -15.36 25.25 -18.35
CA PHE A 10 -15.50 24.36 -19.50
C PHE A 10 -16.96 23.93 -19.66
N PRO A 11 -17.41 23.60 -20.89
CA PRO A 11 -18.70 22.96 -21.08
C PRO A 11 -18.83 21.71 -20.19
N PRO A 12 -20.02 21.42 -19.62
CA PRO A 12 -20.22 20.29 -18.71
C PRO A 12 -19.75 18.94 -19.26
N GLU A 13 -19.72 18.79 -20.58
CA GLU A 13 -19.22 17.59 -21.27
C GLU A 13 -17.71 17.36 -21.10
N TYR A 14 -16.95 18.37 -20.68
CA TYR A 14 -15.53 18.26 -20.31
C TYR A 14 -15.33 17.98 -18.80
N SER A 15 -16.39 18.12 -18.00
CA SER A 15 -16.44 17.66 -16.60
C SER A 15 -16.76 16.16 -16.58
N VAL A 16 -15.96 15.36 -17.27
CA VAL A 16 -16.13 13.90 -17.31
C VAL A 16 -15.56 13.34 -16.02
N ASP A 17 -16.42 13.03 -15.07
CA ASP A 17 -16.09 12.02 -14.07
C ASP A 17 -15.85 10.72 -14.83
N LEU A 18 -14.64 10.18 -14.74
CA LEU A 18 -14.35 8.84 -15.25
C LEU A 18 -15.40 7.90 -14.67
N PHE A 19 -16.12 7.18 -15.53
CA PHE A 19 -17.15 6.24 -15.07
C PHE A 19 -16.47 5.12 -14.28
N GLU A 20 -16.39 5.29 -12.96
CA GLU A 20 -15.96 4.26 -12.03
C GLU A 20 -17.22 3.57 -11.49
N SER A 21 -17.27 2.25 -11.60
CA SER A 21 -18.36 1.48 -10.97
C SER A 21 -18.32 1.69 -9.45
N PRO A 22 -19.47 1.62 -8.74
CA PRO A 22 -19.49 1.74 -7.28
C PRO A 22 -18.50 0.80 -6.58
N PHE A 23 -18.39 -0.44 -7.06
CA PHE A 23 -17.42 -1.42 -6.57
C PHE A 23 -15.98 -0.88 -6.56
N CYS A 24 -15.59 -0.18 -7.64
CA CYS A 24 -14.25 0.38 -7.79
C CYS A 24 -14.06 1.66 -6.99
N ALA A 25 -15.05 2.55 -6.99
CA ALA A 25 -14.98 3.79 -6.24
C ALA A 25 -14.86 3.52 -4.73
N ASP A 26 -15.67 2.59 -4.20
CA ASP A 26 -15.72 2.17 -2.80
C ASP A 26 -14.42 1.53 -2.30
N ARG A 27 -13.55 1.05 -3.20
CA ARG A 27 -12.32 0.29 -2.86
C ARG A 27 -11.05 0.99 -3.30
N PHE A 28 -11.04 1.61 -4.47
CA PHE A 28 -9.82 2.09 -5.11
C PHE A 28 -9.83 3.60 -5.38
N GLY A 29 -10.98 4.26 -5.15
CA GLY A 29 -11.18 5.70 -5.28
C GLY A 29 -11.20 6.43 -3.93
N SER A 30 -11.59 7.72 -3.94
CA SER A 30 -11.69 8.54 -2.71
C SER A 30 -12.80 8.08 -1.77
N GLN A 31 -13.85 7.46 -2.29
CA GLN A 31 -14.99 6.98 -1.50
C GLN A 31 -14.57 5.98 -0.43
N TYR A 32 -13.51 5.18 -0.65
CA TYR A 32 -12.95 4.33 0.41
C TYR A 32 -12.53 5.13 1.66
N LEU A 33 -11.85 6.27 1.45
CA LEU A 33 -11.41 7.16 2.54
C LEU A 33 -12.60 7.89 3.18
N GLU A 34 -13.58 8.28 2.36
CA GLU A 34 -14.81 8.95 2.82
C GLU A 34 -15.66 8.02 3.68
N HIS A 35 -15.79 6.74 3.31
CA HIS A 35 -16.49 5.73 4.12
C HIS A 35 -15.80 5.49 5.46
N LEU A 36 -14.47 5.48 5.50
CA LEU A 36 -13.72 5.47 6.76
C LEU A 36 -13.99 6.74 7.58
N ARG A 37 -13.88 7.92 6.97
CA ARG A 37 -14.16 9.21 7.62
C ARG A 37 -15.54 9.23 8.27
N ASP A 38 -16.57 8.83 7.52
CA ASP A 38 -17.96 8.94 7.91
C ASP A 38 -18.38 7.91 8.96
N SER A 39 -17.54 6.91 9.23
CA SER A 39 -17.74 5.91 10.28
C SER A 39 -16.98 6.19 11.58
N ALA A 40 -16.40 7.39 11.71
CA ALA A 40 -15.73 7.84 12.93
C ALA A 40 -16.63 7.64 14.16
N THR A 41 -16.13 6.88 15.13
CA THR A 41 -16.83 6.48 16.34
C THR A 41 -15.96 6.81 17.55
N GLU A 42 -16.48 7.60 18.48
CA GLU A 42 -15.83 7.89 19.76
C GLU A 42 -16.16 6.78 20.77
N TYR A 43 -15.11 6.17 21.34
CA TYR A 43 -15.25 5.08 22.30
C TYR A 43 -15.16 5.53 23.76
N CYS A 44 -14.65 6.74 24.04
CA CYS A 44 -14.57 7.26 25.39
C CYS A 44 -15.81 8.10 25.76
N THR A 45 -16.17 8.13 27.04
CA THR A 45 -17.23 9.04 27.54
C THR A 45 -16.78 10.51 27.42
N PRO A 46 -17.71 11.47 27.31
CA PRO A 46 -17.37 12.90 27.32
C PRO A 46 -16.67 13.38 28.61
N GLN A 47 -16.71 12.60 29.68
CA GLN A 47 -16.04 12.88 30.96
C GLN A 47 -14.59 12.38 31.00
N SER A 48 -14.20 11.56 30.03
CA SER A 48 -12.84 11.04 29.89
C SER A 48 -11.85 12.16 29.66
N SER A 49 -10.63 11.96 30.15
CA SER A 49 -9.56 12.95 30.02
C SER A 49 -8.72 12.79 28.75
N SER A 50 -8.88 11.65 28.08
CA SER A 50 -8.35 11.31 26.77
C SER A 50 -9.50 10.86 25.88
N THR A 51 -9.32 10.88 24.55
CA THR A 51 -10.31 10.34 23.60
C THR A 51 -9.74 9.16 22.82
N LEU A 52 -10.61 8.28 22.34
CA LEU A 52 -10.26 7.18 21.46
C LEU A 52 -11.30 7.12 20.35
N THR A 53 -10.98 7.76 19.23
CA THR A 53 -11.83 7.74 18.04
C THR A 53 -11.33 6.65 17.09
N CYS A 54 -12.18 5.71 16.71
CA CYS A 54 -11.85 4.70 15.70
C CYS A 54 -12.74 4.85 14.46
N PHE A 55 -12.23 4.40 13.32
CA PHE A 55 -12.86 4.51 12.02
C PHE A 55 -12.94 3.11 11.42
N HIS A 56 -14.09 2.80 10.83
CA HIS A 56 -14.45 1.43 10.44
C HIS A 56 -14.88 1.35 8.98
N VAL A 57 -14.36 0.39 8.24
CA VAL A 57 -14.81 0.15 6.88
C VAL A 57 -15.04 -1.33 6.64
N ARG A 58 -16.08 -1.62 5.87
CA ARG A 58 -16.38 -2.96 5.40
C ARG A 58 -16.39 -2.95 3.89
N VAL A 59 -15.36 -3.53 3.31
CA VAL A 59 -15.17 -3.65 1.86
C VAL A 59 -15.16 -5.09 1.37
N THR A 60 -15.17 -6.08 2.25
CA THR A 60 -15.20 -7.51 1.90
C THR A 60 -16.56 -8.15 2.16
N ASP A 61 -16.83 -9.18 1.35
CA ASP A 61 -18.03 -10.01 1.48
C ASP A 61 -17.94 -10.97 2.68
N ASP A 62 -16.74 -11.19 3.22
CA ASP A 62 -16.46 -12.04 4.39
C ASP A 62 -16.89 -11.43 5.74
N TYR A 63 -17.58 -10.28 5.71
CA TYR A 63 -18.06 -9.53 6.88
C TYR A 63 -16.94 -8.94 7.75
N ARG A 64 -15.69 -8.94 7.30
CA ARG A 64 -14.61 -8.27 8.03
C ARG A 64 -14.83 -6.76 8.08
N ILE A 65 -14.61 -6.20 9.25
CA ILE A 65 -14.59 -4.75 9.48
C ILE A 65 -13.15 -4.36 9.80
N ASP A 66 -12.58 -3.56 8.90
CA ASP A 66 -11.25 -3.01 9.06
C ASP A 66 -11.32 -1.74 9.89
N THR A 67 -10.34 -1.57 10.79
CA THR A 67 -10.35 -0.52 11.80
C THR A 67 -9.01 0.23 11.80
N LEU A 68 -9.06 1.53 12.04
CA LEU A 68 -7.93 2.33 12.51
C LEU A 68 -8.40 3.17 13.70
N CYS A 69 -7.48 3.60 14.56
CA CYS A 69 -7.82 4.39 15.73
C CYS A 69 -6.87 5.56 15.94
N MET A 70 -7.39 6.61 16.57
CA MET A 70 -6.69 7.80 17.00
C MET A 70 -7.00 8.03 18.48
N GLY A 71 -5.98 7.86 19.33
CA GLY A 71 -6.02 8.19 20.74
C GLY A 71 -5.47 9.60 20.96
N ARG A 72 -6.23 10.49 21.60
CA ARG A 72 -5.76 11.84 21.93
C ARG A 72 -5.38 11.94 23.40
N ASP A 73 -4.42 12.82 23.66
CA ASP A 73 -4.00 13.16 25.01
C ASP A 73 -3.47 11.94 25.79
N ALA A 74 -2.63 11.12 25.14
CA ALA A 74 -1.99 9.96 25.75
C ALA A 74 -0.67 10.32 26.44
N PHE A 75 -0.32 9.55 27.48
CA PHE A 75 0.93 9.70 28.24
C PHE A 75 1.82 8.48 28.04
N PHE A 76 3.09 8.69 27.70
CA PHE A 76 4.02 7.57 27.64
C PHE A 76 4.53 7.23 29.04
N ASP A 77 4.40 5.96 29.45
CA ASP A 77 5.00 5.42 30.66
C ASP A 77 6.34 4.72 30.32
N PRO A 78 7.49 5.29 30.71
CA PRO A 78 8.80 4.69 30.42
C PRO A 78 9.01 3.33 31.11
N ALA A 79 8.33 3.07 32.23
CA ALA A 79 8.51 1.83 33.00
C ALA A 79 7.89 0.63 32.29
N SER A 80 6.66 0.78 31.79
CA SER A 80 5.96 -0.26 31.03
C SER A 80 6.20 -0.19 29.52
N ARG A 81 6.75 0.93 29.01
CA ARG A 81 6.87 1.25 27.58
C ARG A 81 5.51 1.23 26.86
N LYS A 82 4.47 1.73 27.54
CA LYS A 82 3.09 1.82 27.04
C LYS A 82 2.59 3.26 27.03
N PHE A 83 1.48 3.48 26.31
CA PHE A 83 0.75 4.73 26.26
C PHE A 83 -0.53 4.64 27.10
N ASP A 84 -0.60 5.45 28.16
CA ASP A 84 -1.72 5.59 29.06
C ASP A 84 -2.77 6.54 28.47
N LEU A 85 -4.00 6.06 28.27
CA LEU A 85 -5.17 6.82 27.85
C LEU A 85 -6.21 6.85 28.97
N GLY A 86 -6.56 8.05 29.43
CA GLY A 86 -7.58 8.30 30.44
C GLY A 86 -9.01 8.21 29.91
N CYS A 87 -9.38 7.02 29.43
CA CYS A 87 -10.62 6.74 28.71
C CYS A 87 -11.52 5.81 29.52
N GLU A 88 -12.66 6.33 29.96
CA GLU A 88 -13.80 5.52 30.39
C GLU A 88 -14.58 5.10 29.14
N LEU A 89 -14.74 3.80 28.91
CA LEU A 89 -15.43 3.31 27.72
C LEU A 89 -16.93 3.63 27.76
N ALA A 90 -17.43 4.26 26.70
CA ALA A 90 -18.85 4.57 26.54
C ALA A 90 -19.65 3.33 26.10
N GLU A 91 -20.90 3.23 26.56
CA GLU A 91 -21.86 2.30 25.97
C GLU A 91 -22.28 2.82 24.58
N LEU A 92 -21.87 2.11 23.54
CA LEU A 92 -22.27 2.40 22.17
C LEU A 92 -23.77 2.10 21.99
N SER A 93 -24.62 3.11 22.17
CA SER A 93 -26.05 3.00 21.91
C SER A 93 -26.32 2.98 20.40
N ALA A 94 -26.39 1.79 19.82
CA ALA A 94 -26.56 1.62 18.38
C ALA A 94 -27.82 2.37 17.86
N PRO A 95 -27.68 3.33 16.92
CA PRO A 95 -28.79 3.65 16.03
C PRO A 95 -29.10 2.40 15.21
N LYS A 96 -30.38 2.11 14.98
CA LYS A 96 -30.90 0.94 14.23
C LYS A 96 -30.41 0.83 12.76
N THR A 97 -29.43 1.62 12.35
CA THR A 97 -28.84 1.68 11.00
C THR A 97 -27.35 1.26 10.95
N LEU A 98 -26.64 1.15 12.09
CA LEU A 98 -25.19 0.86 12.19
C LEU A 98 -24.90 -0.47 12.90
N ALA A 99 -25.46 -1.57 12.41
CA ALA A 99 -25.19 -2.93 12.93
C ALA A 99 -23.73 -3.42 12.72
N SER A 100 -22.81 -2.52 12.36
CA SER A 100 -21.45 -2.81 11.86
C SER A 100 -20.34 -2.11 12.63
N ILE A 101 -20.62 -1.42 13.74
CA ILE A 101 -19.57 -0.87 14.60
C ILE A 101 -19.15 -1.96 15.59
N PRO A 102 -17.88 -2.40 15.61
CA PRO A 102 -17.41 -3.40 16.56
C PRO A 102 -17.25 -2.81 17.97
N ASP A 103 -17.56 -3.59 19.00
CA ASP A 103 -17.24 -3.20 20.38
C ASP A 103 -15.72 -3.09 20.56
N TYR A 104 -15.28 -2.23 21.49
CA TYR A 104 -13.89 -2.20 21.92
C TYR A 104 -13.46 -3.61 22.39
N GLY A 105 -12.26 -4.05 22.02
CA GLY A 105 -11.77 -5.39 22.33
C GLY A 105 -12.17 -6.47 21.31
N LYS A 106 -12.98 -6.13 20.30
CA LYS A 106 -13.45 -7.06 19.26
C LYS A 106 -13.03 -6.65 17.85
N PHE A 107 -12.00 -5.83 17.68
CA PHE A 107 -11.49 -5.50 16.35
C PHE A 107 -10.83 -6.73 15.72
N HIS A 108 -10.84 -6.79 14.39
CA HIS A 108 -10.30 -7.94 13.66
C HIS A 108 -8.80 -8.13 13.93
N ASN A 109 -8.37 -9.39 14.06
CA ASN A 109 -6.96 -9.76 14.14
C ASN A 109 -6.44 -10.19 12.77
N TYR A 110 -5.30 -9.65 12.36
CA TYR A 110 -4.74 -9.86 11.05
C TYR A 110 -3.58 -10.87 11.08
N TRP A 111 -3.09 -11.23 9.89
CA TRP A 111 -1.92 -12.10 9.77
C TRP A 111 -0.72 -11.54 10.54
N TYR A 112 0.16 -12.44 11.00
CA TYR A 112 1.34 -12.08 11.82
C TYR A 112 1.01 -11.37 13.14
N ASN A 113 -0.24 -11.51 13.62
CA ASN A 113 -0.73 -10.88 14.83
C ASN A 113 -0.53 -9.36 14.77
N THR A 114 -1.08 -8.72 13.75
CA THR A 114 -1.01 -7.26 13.54
C THR A 114 -2.41 -6.64 13.57
N GLY A 115 -2.46 -5.31 13.45
CA GLY A 115 -3.67 -4.51 13.43
C GLY A 115 -4.05 -3.89 14.79
N PRO A 116 -5.11 -3.08 14.80
CA PRO A 116 -5.37 -2.18 15.93
C PRO A 116 -5.58 -2.88 17.26
N GLN A 117 -6.32 -4.01 17.29
CA GLN A 117 -6.55 -4.73 18.54
C GLN A 117 -5.23 -5.16 19.20
N VAL A 118 -4.32 -5.71 18.40
CA VAL A 118 -3.03 -6.18 18.90
C VAL A 118 -2.17 -5.02 19.40
N VAL A 119 -2.20 -3.88 18.70
CA VAL A 119 -1.47 -2.68 19.11
C VAL A 119 -2.04 -2.11 20.41
N LEU A 120 -3.36 -1.99 20.50
CA LEU A 120 -4.04 -1.46 21.68
C LEU A 120 -3.78 -2.36 22.91
N ASP A 121 -3.95 -3.68 22.80
CA ASP A 121 -3.72 -4.61 23.91
C ASP A 121 -2.25 -4.65 24.36
N GLY A 122 -1.33 -4.53 23.40
CA GLY A 122 0.11 -4.66 23.66
C GLY A 122 0.74 -3.40 24.25
N TRP A 123 0.37 -2.22 23.74
CA TRP A 123 1.11 -0.97 23.97
C TRP A 123 0.26 0.21 24.43
N VAL A 124 -1.04 0.01 24.63
CA VAL A 124 -1.93 1.05 25.16
C VAL A 124 -2.57 0.54 26.46
N ASN A 125 -2.65 1.41 27.45
CA ASN A 125 -3.34 1.16 28.70
C ASN A 125 -4.53 2.12 28.78
N LEU A 126 -5.74 1.58 28.79
CA LEU A 126 -6.97 2.35 28.92
C LEU A 126 -7.49 2.21 30.35
N ASP A 127 -7.52 3.32 31.09
CA ASP A 127 -7.95 3.36 32.49
C ASP A 127 -8.64 4.70 32.78
N ASP A 128 -9.84 4.64 33.35
CA ASP A 128 -10.67 5.80 33.69
C ASP A 128 -10.08 6.64 34.84
N ASN A 129 -9.14 6.10 35.60
CA ASN A 129 -8.47 6.77 36.70
C ASN A 129 -7.27 7.60 36.27
N ILE A 130 -6.77 7.41 35.04
CA ILE A 130 -5.70 8.24 34.49
C ILE A 130 -6.26 9.65 34.29
N ARG A 131 -5.67 10.61 35.00
CA ARG A 131 -6.06 12.02 34.89
C ARG A 131 -5.23 12.71 33.82
N GLY A 132 -5.92 13.34 32.88
CA GLY A 132 -5.31 14.19 31.87
C GLY A 132 -4.47 15.31 32.47
N ARG A 133 -3.34 15.56 31.82
CA ARG A 133 -2.54 16.78 31.99
C ARG A 133 -2.90 17.75 30.87
N ALA A 134 -2.65 19.04 31.07
CA ALA A 134 -2.87 20.01 30.02
C ALA A 134 -2.02 19.64 28.78
N PRO A 135 -2.64 19.59 27.57
CA PRO A 135 -1.90 19.32 26.35
C PRO A 135 -0.86 20.44 26.12
N PRO A 136 0.30 20.12 25.53
CA PRO A 136 1.28 21.12 25.14
C PRO A 136 0.70 22.05 24.05
N ASP A 137 1.25 23.26 23.94
CA ASP A 137 0.84 24.24 22.92
C ASP A 137 0.94 23.68 21.49
N THR A 138 1.89 22.77 21.27
CA THR A 138 2.07 22.04 20.01
C THR A 138 1.94 20.53 20.26
N PRO A 139 0.92 19.86 19.74
CA PRO A 139 0.74 18.43 19.93
C PRO A 139 1.76 17.63 19.12
N ASN A 140 2.31 16.57 19.72
CA ASN A 140 3.03 15.53 19.01
C ASN A 140 2.08 14.41 18.56
N TYR A 141 2.51 13.67 17.54
CA TYR A 141 1.79 12.50 17.04
C TYR A 141 2.75 11.32 16.95
N THR A 142 2.35 10.17 17.49
CA THR A 142 3.10 8.94 17.45
C THR A 142 2.29 7.86 16.72
N ILE A 143 2.78 7.41 15.57
CA ILE A 143 2.18 6.32 14.80
C ILE A 143 2.76 5.00 15.31
N LEU A 144 1.90 4.16 15.90
CA LEU A 144 2.27 2.90 16.53
C LEU A 144 2.14 1.76 15.51
N VAL A 145 3.28 1.23 15.05
CA VAL A 145 3.31 0.22 13.97
C VAL A 145 3.92 -1.08 14.48
N LYS A 146 3.14 -2.16 14.47
CA LYS A 146 3.66 -3.52 14.65
C LYS A 146 3.76 -4.20 13.28
N ARG A 147 4.99 -4.42 12.80
CA ARG A 147 5.20 -4.93 11.43
C ARG A 147 4.94 -6.42 11.28
N GLU A 148 4.39 -6.81 10.14
CA GLU A 148 4.26 -8.21 9.70
C GLU A 148 5.64 -8.82 9.42
N GLY A 149 6.49 -8.08 8.70
CA GLY A 149 7.84 -8.48 8.31
C GLY A 149 8.72 -7.28 7.96
N SER A 150 9.95 -7.56 7.52
CA SER A 150 10.91 -6.53 7.09
C SER A 150 11.44 -6.74 5.66
N GLU A 151 11.34 -7.96 5.12
CA GLU A 151 12.05 -8.33 3.88
C GLU A 151 11.14 -8.46 2.65
N ASN A 152 9.90 -8.91 2.83
CA ASN A 152 9.02 -9.19 1.70
C ASN A 152 8.37 -7.90 1.19
N LEU A 153 8.69 -7.52 -0.06
CA LEU A 153 8.21 -6.28 -0.70
C LEU A 153 6.69 -6.11 -0.64
N TRP A 154 5.93 -7.17 -0.95
CA TRP A 154 4.47 -7.10 -0.96
C TRP A 154 3.94 -6.76 0.43
N HIS A 155 4.34 -7.53 1.45
CA HIS A 155 3.90 -7.30 2.82
C HIS A 155 4.26 -5.89 3.30
N CYS A 156 5.51 -5.48 3.14
CA CYS A 156 5.97 -4.17 3.61
C CYS A 156 5.21 -3.03 2.93
N LEU A 157 5.06 -3.06 1.60
CA LEU A 157 4.33 -2.03 0.88
C LEU A 157 2.83 -2.02 1.19
N MET A 158 2.22 -3.17 1.45
CA MET A 158 0.82 -3.22 1.87
C MET A 158 0.63 -2.57 3.24
N GLU A 159 1.56 -2.77 4.18
CA GLU A 159 1.52 -2.11 5.49
C GLU A 159 1.72 -0.59 5.39
N ILE A 160 2.69 -0.13 4.61
CA ILE A 160 2.95 1.30 4.42
C ILE A 160 1.80 1.95 3.64
N PHE A 161 1.19 1.25 2.69
CA PHE A 161 0.02 1.72 1.96
C PHE A 161 -1.19 1.89 2.89
N SER A 162 -1.48 0.90 3.74
CA SER A 162 -2.52 0.99 4.78
C SER A 162 -2.29 2.15 5.75
N MET A 163 -1.05 2.34 6.20
CA MET A 163 -0.67 3.47 7.04
C MET A 163 -0.90 4.80 6.30
N THR A 164 -0.52 4.89 5.03
CA THR A 164 -0.71 6.10 4.23
C THR A 164 -2.18 6.48 4.12
N MET A 165 -3.07 5.52 3.83
CA MET A 165 -4.51 5.75 3.81
C MET A 165 -5.07 6.18 5.17
N THR A 166 -4.53 5.61 6.27
CA THR A 166 -4.89 6.04 7.64
C THR A 166 -4.64 7.53 7.82
N LEU A 167 -3.48 8.02 7.40
CA LEU A 167 -3.11 9.42 7.55
C LEU A 167 -3.93 10.33 6.63
N ASP A 168 -4.33 9.87 5.45
CA ASP A 168 -5.25 10.59 4.58
C ASP A 168 -6.65 10.69 5.19
N VAL A 169 -7.18 9.60 5.79
CA VAL A 169 -8.45 9.61 6.52
C VAL A 169 -8.42 10.64 7.64
N LEU A 170 -7.36 10.67 8.45
CA LEU A 170 -7.23 11.63 9.55
C LEU A 170 -7.14 13.08 9.08
N GLN A 171 -6.65 13.33 7.87
CA GLN A 171 -6.60 14.68 7.27
C GLN A 171 -7.94 15.17 6.73
N ILE A 172 -8.83 14.26 6.32
CA ILE A 172 -10.17 14.61 5.82
C ILE A 172 -11.25 14.50 6.90
N SER A 173 -10.92 13.97 8.08
CA SER A 173 -11.85 13.75 9.18
C SER A 173 -11.93 14.96 10.11
N PRO A 174 -13.07 15.68 10.15
CA PRO A 174 -13.26 16.77 11.09
C PRO A 174 -13.31 16.24 12.52
N ARG A 175 -12.76 16.99 13.46
CA ARG A 175 -12.94 16.69 14.89
C ARG A 175 -14.32 17.17 15.33
N LEU A 176 -14.92 16.46 16.28
CA LEU A 176 -16.18 16.90 16.89
C LEU A 176 -15.97 18.29 17.52
N ASN A 177 -16.76 19.27 17.06
CA ASN A 177 -16.74 20.66 17.53
C ASN A 177 -15.44 21.45 17.27
N GLU A 178 -14.53 20.99 16.41
CA GLU A 178 -13.38 21.78 15.96
C GLU A 178 -13.41 21.97 14.44
N SER A 179 -12.94 23.12 13.94
CA SER A 179 -12.82 23.38 12.49
C SER A 179 -11.58 22.72 11.85
N ARG A 180 -10.73 22.07 12.67
CA ARG A 180 -9.49 21.43 12.25
C ARG A 180 -9.68 19.91 12.16
N PRO A 181 -9.13 19.24 11.13
CA PRO A 181 -9.14 17.78 11.06
C PRO A 181 -8.24 17.14 12.13
N PHE A 182 -8.30 15.81 12.27
CA PHE A 182 -7.44 15.07 13.22
C PHE A 182 -5.95 15.31 12.96
N LEU A 183 -5.55 15.42 11.68
CA LEU A 183 -4.18 15.66 11.26
C LEU A 183 -4.14 16.69 10.11
N THR A 184 -3.05 17.44 9.99
CA THR A 184 -2.81 18.34 8.85
C THR A 184 -1.38 18.15 8.34
N ALA A 185 -1.09 18.64 7.13
CA ALA A 185 0.28 18.60 6.59
C ALA A 185 1.31 19.30 7.50
N ALA A 186 0.91 20.32 8.26
CA ALA A 186 1.79 21.00 9.21
C ALA A 186 2.18 20.12 10.42
N ASP A 187 1.39 19.10 10.75
CA ASP A 187 1.66 18.19 11.86
C ASP A 187 2.76 17.17 11.53
N ALA A 188 3.14 17.02 10.26
CA ALA A 188 4.22 16.14 9.82
C ALA A 188 5.54 16.39 10.58
N ALA A 189 5.86 17.66 10.84
CA ALA A 189 7.04 18.09 11.61
C ALA A 189 7.06 17.54 13.05
N ASN A 190 5.89 17.29 13.63
CA ASN A 190 5.73 16.80 14.99
C ASN A 190 5.36 15.31 15.07
N THR A 191 5.28 14.64 13.91
CA THR A 191 4.85 13.25 13.80
C THR A 191 6.05 12.31 13.76
N GLN A 192 5.98 11.22 14.52
CA GLN A 192 6.99 10.16 14.61
C GLN A 192 6.36 8.79 14.39
N VAL A 193 7.08 7.89 13.72
CA VAL A 193 6.74 6.45 13.69
C VAL A 193 7.48 5.73 14.80
N VAL A 194 6.77 4.91 15.57
CA VAL A 194 7.33 4.01 16.58
C VAL A 194 6.98 2.57 16.21
N LEU A 195 8.03 1.80 15.92
CA LEU A 195 7.94 0.37 15.65
C LEU A 195 7.85 -0.41 16.97
N LEU A 196 6.86 -1.30 17.02
CA LEU A 196 6.50 -2.09 18.19
C LEU A 196 7.15 -3.50 18.18
N ASP A 197 7.96 -3.80 17.17
CA ASP A 197 8.65 -5.06 17.00
C ASP A 197 10.18 -4.88 16.99
N ASP A 198 10.90 -5.99 17.17
CA ASP A 198 12.37 -6.05 17.15
C ASP A 198 12.94 -6.60 15.83
N LYS A 199 12.17 -6.63 14.73
CA LYS A 199 12.68 -7.12 13.44
C LYS A 199 13.77 -6.19 12.91
N SER A 200 14.58 -6.68 11.96
CA SER A 200 15.52 -5.84 11.20
C SER A 200 14.79 -4.67 10.54
N ASP A 201 15.53 -3.61 10.22
CA ASP A 201 14.98 -2.45 9.51
C ASP A 201 14.44 -2.87 8.13
N GLY A 202 15.20 -3.72 7.43
CA GLY A 202 14.88 -4.19 6.09
C GLY A 202 15.13 -3.10 5.03
N PRO A 203 15.01 -3.43 3.74
CA PRO A 203 15.33 -2.52 2.63
C PRO A 203 14.31 -1.39 2.43
N TYR A 204 13.16 -1.42 3.11
CA TYR A 204 12.06 -0.47 2.92
C TYR A 204 11.85 0.47 4.12
N PHE A 205 12.82 0.53 5.03
CA PHE A 205 12.68 1.23 6.30
C PHE A 205 12.38 2.73 6.16
N ASP A 206 13.02 3.39 5.19
CA ASP A 206 12.86 4.82 4.94
C ASP A 206 11.44 5.20 4.50
N LEU A 207 10.65 4.23 4.00
CA LEU A 207 9.27 4.47 3.60
C LEU A 207 8.31 4.67 4.78
N TRP A 208 8.68 4.23 5.99
CA TRP A 208 7.85 4.50 7.17
C TRP A 208 7.75 6.01 7.46
N SER A 209 8.73 6.80 7.03
CA SER A 209 8.70 8.27 7.10
C SER A 209 7.93 8.96 5.95
N VAL A 210 7.09 8.25 5.19
CA VAL A 210 6.30 8.84 4.08
C VAL A 210 5.48 10.08 4.47
N PHE A 211 5.13 10.22 5.75
CA PHE A 211 4.44 11.41 6.29
C PHE A 211 5.14 12.01 7.52
N ALA A 212 5.80 11.17 8.33
CA ALA A 212 6.45 11.58 9.58
C ALA A 212 7.83 12.18 9.30
N GLN A 213 8.10 13.40 9.78
CA GLN A 213 9.41 14.05 9.62
C GLN A 213 10.37 13.79 10.79
N LYS A 214 9.88 13.27 11.92
CA LYS A 214 10.75 12.79 13.00
C LYS A 214 11.32 11.41 12.62
N PRO A 215 12.54 11.08 13.08
CA PRO A 215 13.14 9.78 12.82
C PRO A 215 12.27 8.64 13.37
N THR A 216 12.14 7.56 12.59
CA THR A 216 11.48 6.32 13.02
C THR A 216 12.27 5.70 14.17
N LEU A 217 11.59 5.38 15.27
CA LEU A 217 12.18 4.73 16.44
C LEU A 217 11.57 3.35 16.66
N ARG A 218 12.24 2.52 17.48
CA ARG A 218 11.59 1.37 18.12
C ARG A 218 11.08 1.80 19.49
N ILE A 219 10.09 1.08 20.02
CA ILE A 219 9.48 1.38 21.33
C ILE A 219 10.51 1.42 22.48
N LYS A 220 11.58 0.61 22.40
CA LYS A 220 12.68 0.60 23.36
C LYS A 220 13.58 1.83 23.31
N ASP A 221 13.59 2.53 22.18
CA ASP A 221 14.43 3.71 21.91
C ASP A 221 13.66 5.02 22.11
N VAL A 222 12.37 4.95 22.46
CA VAL A 222 11.56 6.13 22.81
C VAL A 222 12.11 6.78 24.09
N PRO A 223 12.46 8.08 24.08
CA PRO A 223 13.05 8.73 25.25
C PRO A 223 12.14 8.70 26.48
N ASP A 224 12.72 8.44 27.66
CA ASP A 224 11.98 8.37 28.93
C ASP A 224 11.35 9.72 29.35
N ASN A 225 11.79 10.83 28.75
CA ASN A 225 11.18 12.16 28.96
C ASN A 225 10.05 12.47 27.97
N THR A 226 9.59 11.50 27.18
CA THR A 226 8.40 11.64 26.33
C THR A 226 7.18 11.71 27.24
N THR A 227 6.44 12.83 27.20
CA THR A 227 5.36 13.07 28.18
C THR A 227 3.97 13.11 27.57
N PHE A 228 3.81 13.56 26.32
CA PHE A 228 2.49 13.77 25.70
C PHE A 228 2.53 13.40 24.23
N GLU A 229 1.62 12.51 23.81
CA GLU A 229 1.52 12.06 22.44
C GLU A 229 0.05 11.85 22.06
N ASN A 230 -0.37 12.32 20.89
CA ASN A 230 -1.53 11.72 20.25
C ASN A 230 -1.08 10.44 19.55
N ILE A 231 -1.72 9.32 19.84
CA ILE A 231 -1.35 8.03 19.26
C ILE A 231 -2.22 7.70 18.05
N ILE A 232 -1.58 7.29 16.96
CA ILE A 232 -2.25 6.81 15.75
C ILE A 232 -1.98 5.31 15.63
N VAL A 233 -3.05 4.52 15.59
CA VAL A 233 -2.99 3.08 15.35
C VAL A 233 -3.55 2.81 13.95
N PRO A 234 -2.68 2.58 12.95
CA PRO A 234 -3.09 2.53 11.56
C PRO A 234 -3.85 1.25 11.21
N LEU A 235 -4.48 1.29 10.04
CA LEU A 235 -4.94 0.12 9.31
C LEU A 235 -3.80 -0.92 9.20
N ALA A 236 -4.12 -2.20 9.35
CA ALA A 236 -3.16 -3.30 9.18
C ALA A 236 -2.77 -3.46 7.70
N GLY A 237 -1.60 -4.05 7.41
CA GLY A 237 -1.20 -4.34 6.02
C GLY A 237 -2.24 -5.15 5.26
N GLY A 238 -2.71 -6.25 5.85
CA GLY A 238 -3.79 -7.07 5.28
C GLY A 238 -5.18 -6.43 5.18
N SER A 239 -5.36 -5.18 5.63
CA SER A 239 -6.67 -4.49 5.67
C SER A 239 -6.92 -3.54 4.50
N ASN A 240 -6.03 -3.48 3.50
CA ASN A 240 -6.23 -2.62 2.33
C ASN A 240 -6.98 -3.33 1.18
N PRO A 241 -7.69 -2.58 0.33
CA PRO A 241 -8.50 -3.13 -0.76
C PRO A 241 -7.69 -3.74 -1.92
N LEU A 242 -6.39 -3.49 -2.04
CA LEU A 242 -5.54 -4.12 -3.06
C LEU A 242 -5.20 -5.56 -2.68
N TRP A 243 -4.98 -5.84 -1.39
CA TRP A 243 -4.76 -7.20 -0.90
C TRP A 243 -6.08 -7.95 -0.72
N GLN A 244 -7.14 -7.25 -0.34
CA GLN A 244 -8.47 -7.87 -0.24
C GLN A 244 -9.01 -8.25 -1.62
N GLY A 245 -9.36 -9.52 -1.81
CA GLY A 245 -9.90 -9.99 -3.08
C GLY A 245 -8.83 -10.16 -4.17
N ASP A 246 -7.54 -10.22 -3.80
CA ASP A 246 -6.42 -10.50 -4.70
C ASP A 246 -6.46 -11.91 -5.34
N TRP A 247 -7.41 -12.76 -4.94
CA TRP A 247 -7.73 -14.04 -5.57
C TRP A 247 -8.81 -13.96 -6.63
N GLU A 248 -9.59 -12.87 -6.65
CA GLU A 248 -10.74 -12.69 -7.54
C GLU A 248 -10.45 -11.65 -8.62
N ILE A 249 -11.06 -11.84 -9.80
CA ILE A 249 -10.95 -10.88 -10.89
C ILE A 249 -11.95 -9.75 -10.66
N HIS A 250 -11.49 -8.50 -10.83
CA HIS A 250 -12.35 -7.34 -10.96
C HIS A 250 -12.04 -6.54 -12.23
N SER A 251 -12.95 -5.63 -12.58
CA SER A 251 -12.88 -4.78 -13.78
C SER A 251 -12.35 -3.36 -13.51
N CYS A 252 -11.84 -3.08 -12.31
CA CYS A 252 -11.27 -1.77 -12.00
C CYS A 252 -9.95 -1.53 -12.73
N GLU A 253 -9.88 -0.42 -13.47
CA GLU A 253 -8.73 -0.03 -14.32
C GLU A 253 -7.98 1.20 -13.79
N ASN A 254 -8.45 1.75 -12.67
CA ASN A 254 -7.87 2.92 -12.05
C ASN A 254 -7.95 2.81 -10.52
N SER A 255 -6.91 3.30 -9.84
CA SER A 255 -6.92 3.52 -8.40
C SER A 255 -6.28 4.86 -8.06
N LEU A 256 -7.08 5.78 -7.55
CA LEU A 256 -6.58 7.04 -7.00
C LEU A 256 -5.66 6.79 -5.80
N LEU A 257 -6.02 5.82 -4.95
CA LEU A 257 -5.27 5.46 -3.75
C LEU A 257 -3.87 4.95 -4.10
N LEU A 258 -3.76 3.96 -5.00
CA LEU A 258 -2.47 3.39 -5.38
C LEU A 258 -1.60 4.37 -6.17
N ARG A 259 -2.20 5.21 -7.03
CA ARG A 259 -1.45 6.25 -7.74
C ARG A 259 -0.89 7.31 -6.80
N THR A 260 -1.67 7.73 -5.80
CA THR A 260 -1.22 8.68 -4.78
C THR A 260 -0.10 8.10 -3.93
N PHE A 261 -0.26 6.87 -3.46
CA PHE A 261 0.78 6.17 -2.71
C PHE A 261 2.07 5.96 -3.52
N SER A 262 1.95 5.47 -4.75
CA SER A 262 3.08 5.28 -5.67
C SER A 262 3.85 6.58 -5.91
N ARG A 263 3.14 7.70 -6.14
CA ARG A 263 3.77 9.02 -6.29
C ARG A 263 4.54 9.43 -5.03
N ARG A 264 3.93 9.32 -3.85
CA ARG A 264 4.60 9.66 -2.58
C ARG A 264 5.87 8.85 -2.36
N VAL A 265 5.86 7.56 -2.70
CA VAL A 265 7.06 6.71 -2.61
C VAL A 265 8.15 7.16 -3.59
N LEU A 266 7.79 7.49 -4.83
CA LEU A 266 8.75 8.01 -5.81
C LEU A 266 9.33 9.37 -5.40
N ASP A 267 8.51 10.23 -4.80
CA ASP A 267 8.93 11.55 -4.31
C ASP A 267 9.96 11.44 -3.17
N ILE A 268 9.87 10.43 -2.29
CA ILE A 268 10.87 10.19 -1.23
C ILE A 268 12.28 9.97 -1.80
N TYR A 269 12.38 9.38 -2.99
CA TYR A 269 13.65 9.07 -3.65
C TYR A 269 13.98 10.04 -4.80
N ASP A 270 13.31 11.18 -4.89
CA ASP A 270 13.52 12.19 -5.93
C ASP A 270 13.35 11.67 -7.37
N LEU A 271 12.52 10.63 -7.57
CA LEU A 271 12.30 10.01 -8.89
C LEU A 271 11.16 10.66 -9.70
N GLY A 272 10.42 11.60 -9.11
CA GLY A 272 9.55 12.54 -9.82
C GLY A 272 8.28 11.95 -10.46
N THR A 273 7.77 12.69 -11.46
CA THR A 273 6.45 12.47 -12.07
C THR A 273 6.40 11.29 -13.04
N ARG A 274 5.28 10.56 -12.99
CA ARG A 274 4.97 9.41 -13.85
C ARG A 274 4.55 9.87 -15.24
N GLU A 275 5.52 10.19 -16.09
CA GLU A 275 5.28 10.51 -17.49
C GLU A 275 5.46 9.26 -18.37
N PRO A 276 4.64 9.07 -19.42
CA PRO A 276 4.87 8.00 -20.37
C PRO A 276 6.32 8.05 -20.89
N ARG A 277 7.02 6.90 -20.85
CA ARG A 277 8.38 6.80 -21.32
C ARG A 277 8.47 7.25 -22.79
N GLN A 278 9.48 8.05 -23.07
CA GLN A 278 9.77 8.56 -24.41
C GLN A 278 10.96 7.81 -25.01
N GLY A 279 11.12 7.89 -26.34
CA GLY A 279 12.23 7.29 -27.06
C GLY A 279 11.91 5.96 -27.75
N ASP A 280 12.77 5.62 -28.70
CA ASP A 280 12.55 4.57 -29.71
C ASP A 280 12.79 3.15 -29.19
N GLN A 281 13.75 2.98 -28.29
CA GLN A 281 14.12 1.67 -27.74
C GLN A 281 13.08 1.21 -26.71
N ILE A 282 12.66 -0.06 -26.76
CA ILE A 282 11.76 -0.67 -25.77
C ILE A 282 12.60 -1.40 -24.72
N VAL A 283 12.35 -1.17 -23.43
CA VAL A 283 13.11 -1.81 -22.34
C VAL A 283 12.28 -2.89 -21.69
N VAL A 284 12.80 -4.12 -21.75
CA VAL A 284 12.25 -5.30 -21.08
C VAL A 284 13.10 -5.60 -19.85
N THR A 285 12.50 -5.54 -18.67
CA THR A 285 13.17 -5.88 -17.41
C THR A 285 12.64 -7.20 -16.89
N PHE A 286 13.52 -8.17 -16.75
CA PHE A 286 13.23 -9.46 -16.13
C PHE A 286 13.68 -9.47 -14.67
N ILE A 287 12.76 -9.68 -13.75
CA ILE A 287 13.09 -9.88 -12.33
C ILE A 287 13.63 -11.30 -12.18
N ASN A 288 14.95 -11.40 -12.03
CA ASN A 288 15.64 -12.67 -11.83
C ASN A 288 15.45 -13.15 -10.40
N ARG A 289 14.86 -14.33 -10.24
CA ARG A 289 14.73 -14.97 -8.93
C ARG A 289 15.86 -15.98 -8.77
N THR A 290 16.65 -15.87 -7.70
CA THR A 290 17.74 -16.81 -7.38
C THR A 290 17.41 -17.76 -6.23
N GLY A 291 16.54 -17.36 -5.30
CA GLY A 291 16.24 -18.14 -4.09
C GLY A 291 15.08 -19.14 -4.24
N SER A 292 13.96 -18.74 -4.83
CA SER A 292 12.77 -19.60 -5.01
C SER A 292 12.00 -19.26 -6.27
N ARG A 293 11.24 -20.22 -6.82
CA ARG A 293 10.48 -20.04 -8.07
C ARG A 293 11.35 -19.48 -9.20
N ARG A 294 12.55 -20.03 -9.37
CA ARG A 294 13.46 -19.61 -10.43
C ARG A 294 12.88 -20.08 -11.76
N LEU A 295 13.01 -19.28 -12.81
CA LEU A 295 12.69 -19.75 -14.16
C LEU A 295 13.86 -20.56 -14.69
N VAL A 296 13.64 -21.84 -14.98
CA VAL A 296 14.66 -22.72 -15.56
C VAL A 296 14.99 -22.23 -16.98
N ASP A 297 16.27 -22.28 -17.36
CA ASP A 297 16.82 -21.87 -18.67
C ASP A 297 16.61 -20.39 -19.05
N GLN A 298 16.26 -19.53 -18.08
CA GLN A 298 15.98 -18.10 -18.31
C GLN A 298 17.09 -17.35 -19.07
N GLU A 299 18.37 -17.67 -18.84
CA GLU A 299 19.48 -17.00 -19.54
C GLU A 299 19.46 -17.24 -21.05
N GLU A 300 19.12 -18.46 -21.47
CA GLU A 300 18.98 -18.80 -22.88
C GLU A 300 17.80 -18.04 -23.49
N TYR A 301 16.69 -17.96 -22.76
CA TYR A 301 15.46 -17.33 -23.22
C TYR A 301 15.65 -15.83 -23.42
N LEU A 302 16.30 -15.17 -22.46
CA LEU A 302 16.61 -13.74 -22.53
C LEU A 302 17.62 -13.41 -23.64
N LYS A 303 18.64 -14.25 -23.85
CA LYS A 303 19.57 -14.11 -24.99
C LYS A 303 18.84 -14.23 -26.33
N LYS A 304 17.93 -15.20 -26.45
CA LYS A 304 17.13 -15.36 -27.66
C LYS A 304 16.21 -14.18 -27.90
N LEU A 305 15.54 -13.69 -26.86
CA LEU A 305 14.71 -12.49 -26.89
C LEU A 305 15.48 -11.28 -27.41
N GLN A 306 16.65 -11.01 -26.82
CA GLN A 306 17.53 -9.91 -27.24
C GLN A 306 17.98 -10.00 -28.70
N SER A 307 18.20 -11.22 -29.22
CA SER A 307 18.60 -11.44 -30.62
C SER A 307 17.45 -11.33 -31.63
N THR A 308 16.20 -11.51 -31.17
CA THR A 308 15.01 -11.52 -32.03
C THR A 308 14.49 -10.11 -32.26
N PHE A 309 14.57 -9.23 -31.27
CA PHE A 309 14.03 -7.86 -31.34
C PHE A 309 15.17 -6.82 -31.36
N ALA A 310 15.45 -6.27 -32.54
CA ALA A 310 16.55 -5.33 -32.74
C ALA A 310 16.39 -3.99 -31.97
N ASN A 311 15.16 -3.53 -31.74
CA ASN A 311 14.82 -2.29 -31.04
C ASN A 311 14.49 -2.50 -29.55
N VAL A 312 14.77 -3.69 -29.00
CA VAL A 312 14.52 -4.01 -27.58
C VAL A 312 15.84 -4.10 -26.83
N LYS A 313 15.90 -3.49 -25.64
CA LYS A 313 16.94 -3.71 -24.63
C LYS A 313 16.37 -4.67 -23.57
N VAL A 314 16.98 -5.83 -23.43
CA VAL A 314 16.65 -6.79 -22.38
C VAL A 314 17.63 -6.61 -21.23
N GLN A 315 17.11 -6.36 -20.03
CA GLN A 315 17.87 -6.32 -18.79
C GLN A 315 17.29 -7.31 -17.79
N SER A 316 18.15 -7.84 -16.92
CA SER A 316 17.80 -8.86 -15.93
C SER A 316 18.63 -8.66 -14.68
N GLY A 317 18.01 -8.73 -13.51
CA GLY A 317 18.68 -8.52 -12.23
C GLY A 317 17.93 -9.17 -11.08
N ASP A 318 18.68 -9.64 -10.08
CA ASP A 318 18.08 -10.08 -8.82
C ASP A 318 17.86 -8.86 -7.93
N PHE A 319 16.59 -8.52 -7.73
CA PHE A 319 16.21 -7.36 -6.95
C PHE A 319 16.49 -7.56 -5.45
N ALA A 320 16.72 -8.78 -4.98
CA ALA A 320 17.18 -9.01 -3.60
C ALA A 320 18.59 -8.45 -3.34
N ASP A 321 19.41 -8.27 -4.39
CA ASP A 321 20.79 -7.80 -4.30
C ASP A 321 20.95 -6.30 -4.63
N ILE A 322 19.86 -5.60 -4.93
CA ILE A 322 19.85 -4.20 -5.39
C ILE A 322 19.15 -3.34 -4.33
N LEU A 323 19.62 -2.13 -4.07
CA LEU A 323 18.95 -1.24 -3.12
C LEU A 323 17.58 -0.81 -3.66
N PHE A 324 16.59 -0.61 -2.78
CA PHE A 324 15.23 -0.36 -3.23
C PHE A 324 15.10 0.89 -4.12
N HIS A 325 15.82 1.98 -3.83
CA HIS A 325 15.81 3.17 -4.69
C HIS A 325 16.38 2.89 -6.09
N GLU A 326 17.45 2.10 -6.21
CA GLU A 326 18.01 1.67 -7.50
C GLU A 326 17.04 0.73 -8.24
N GLN A 327 16.30 -0.13 -7.52
CA GLN A 327 15.22 -0.92 -8.11
C GLN A 327 14.15 -0.01 -8.72
N LEU A 328 13.77 1.07 -8.05
CA LEU A 328 12.80 2.02 -8.57
C LEU A 328 13.31 2.74 -9.82
N GLU A 329 14.59 3.14 -9.88
CA GLU A 329 15.20 3.71 -11.09
C GLU A 329 15.10 2.75 -12.29
N ILE A 330 15.45 1.48 -12.08
CA ILE A 330 15.34 0.42 -13.10
C ILE A 330 13.89 0.30 -13.58
N ILE A 331 12.93 0.31 -12.64
CA ILE A 331 11.50 0.16 -12.94
C ILE A 331 10.95 1.41 -13.65
N GLN A 332 11.44 2.60 -13.34
CA GLN A 332 11.07 3.84 -14.04
C GLN A 332 11.58 3.87 -15.49
N ASP A 333 12.66 3.16 -15.83
CA ASP A 333 13.14 2.97 -17.22
C ASP A 333 12.51 1.74 -17.93
N THR A 334 11.62 0.99 -17.27
CA THR A 334 11.05 -0.25 -17.81
C THR A 334 9.75 0.00 -18.60
N ASP A 335 9.66 -0.49 -19.84
CA ASP A 335 8.40 -0.54 -20.60
C ASP A 335 7.62 -1.84 -20.38
N VAL A 336 8.35 -2.97 -20.25
CA VAL A 336 7.77 -4.30 -20.04
C VAL A 336 8.45 -4.96 -18.84
N LEU A 337 7.72 -5.08 -17.73
CA LEU A 337 8.17 -5.80 -16.55
C LEU A 337 7.81 -7.27 -16.67
N VAL A 338 8.79 -8.16 -16.48
CA VAL A 338 8.62 -9.60 -16.64
C VAL A 338 9.10 -10.29 -15.37
N GLY A 339 8.34 -11.27 -14.89
CA GLY A 339 8.80 -12.08 -13.77
C GLY A 339 7.95 -13.32 -13.56
N VAL A 340 8.55 -14.29 -12.86
CA VAL A 340 7.78 -15.38 -12.26
C VAL A 340 7.01 -14.84 -11.07
N HIS A 341 5.77 -15.30 -10.88
CA HIS A 341 4.89 -14.89 -9.78
C HIS A 341 5.63 -14.76 -8.44
N GLY A 342 5.49 -13.60 -7.80
CA GLY A 342 6.01 -13.34 -6.47
C GLY A 342 6.18 -11.85 -6.19
N ALA A 343 6.57 -11.52 -4.95
CA ALA A 343 6.59 -10.16 -4.42
C ALA A 343 7.34 -9.13 -5.29
N GLY A 344 8.32 -9.53 -6.10
CA GLY A 344 9.00 -8.62 -7.03
C GLY A 344 8.06 -7.94 -8.03
N LEU A 345 6.96 -8.59 -8.45
CA LEU A 345 5.97 -7.98 -9.36
C LEU A 345 5.17 -6.85 -8.72
N THR A 346 5.27 -6.63 -7.40
CA THR A 346 4.72 -5.43 -6.74
C THR A 346 5.29 -4.14 -7.33
N HIS A 347 6.48 -4.19 -7.95
CA HIS A 347 7.06 -3.08 -8.70
C HIS A 347 6.18 -2.55 -9.83
N ALA A 348 5.16 -3.31 -10.28
CA ALA A 348 4.16 -2.81 -11.21
C ALA A 348 3.46 -1.53 -10.70
N MET A 349 3.43 -1.29 -9.38
CA MET A 349 2.96 -0.02 -8.79
C MET A 349 3.74 1.21 -9.27
N PHE A 350 5.01 1.02 -9.62
CA PHE A 350 5.97 2.07 -9.93
C PHE A 350 6.36 2.10 -11.41
N LEU A 351 5.74 1.32 -12.29
CA LEU A 351 5.99 1.43 -13.73
C LEU A 351 5.48 2.77 -14.29
N GLN A 352 6.05 3.22 -15.41
CA GLN A 352 5.50 4.39 -16.11
C GLN A 352 4.10 4.08 -16.68
N PRO A 353 3.23 5.09 -16.84
CA PRO A 353 1.89 4.89 -17.39
C PRO A 353 1.94 4.14 -18.73
N ARG A 354 0.94 3.28 -18.96
CA ARG A 354 0.81 2.48 -20.19
C ARG A 354 1.92 1.44 -20.41
N SER A 355 2.75 1.11 -19.42
CA SER A 355 3.67 -0.05 -19.46
C SER A 355 2.93 -1.39 -19.57
N ALA A 356 3.67 -2.49 -19.74
CA ALA A 356 3.16 -3.85 -19.67
C ALA A 356 3.78 -4.66 -18.52
N VAL A 357 3.01 -5.59 -17.98
CA VAL A 357 3.43 -6.56 -16.98
C VAL A 357 3.21 -7.96 -17.54
N VAL A 358 4.24 -8.80 -17.46
CA VAL A 358 4.22 -10.20 -17.87
C VAL A 358 4.49 -11.07 -16.66
N GLU A 359 3.52 -11.90 -16.30
CA GLU A 359 3.59 -12.80 -15.17
C GLU A 359 3.62 -14.27 -15.63
N ILE A 360 4.70 -14.96 -15.28
CA ILE A 360 4.82 -16.41 -15.46
C ILE A 360 4.34 -17.09 -14.17
N LEU A 361 3.20 -17.77 -14.25
CA LEU A 361 2.56 -18.42 -13.11
C LEU A 361 3.09 -19.85 -12.92
N PRO A 362 3.33 -20.31 -11.68
CA PRO A 362 3.45 -21.73 -11.40
C PRO A 362 2.23 -22.51 -11.91
N PRO A 363 2.38 -23.81 -12.28
CA PRO A 363 1.39 -24.53 -13.10
C PRO A 363 -0.06 -24.53 -12.58
N THR A 364 -0.26 -24.56 -11.27
CA THR A 364 -1.58 -24.64 -10.64
C THR A 364 -2.00 -23.35 -9.94
N LEU A 365 -1.16 -22.32 -9.96
CA LEU A 365 -1.43 -21.08 -9.24
C LEU A 365 -2.47 -20.25 -10.00
N ASN A 366 -3.52 -19.82 -9.30
CA ASN A 366 -4.59 -18.99 -9.87
C ASN A 366 -4.79 -17.67 -9.11
N HIS A 367 -3.72 -17.08 -8.58
CA HIS A 367 -3.75 -15.78 -7.92
C HIS A 367 -3.95 -14.63 -8.93
N LYS A 368 -4.57 -13.53 -8.50
CA LYS A 368 -4.96 -12.39 -9.36
C LYS A 368 -4.38 -11.05 -8.90
N GLY A 369 -3.62 -11.00 -7.81
CA GLY A 369 -3.14 -9.75 -7.24
C GLY A 369 -2.32 -8.91 -8.20
N PHE A 370 -1.33 -9.50 -8.90
CA PHE A 370 -0.50 -8.73 -9.84
C PHE A 370 -1.23 -8.37 -11.14
N ARG A 371 -2.20 -9.19 -11.57
CA ARG A 371 -3.14 -8.82 -12.65
C ARG A 371 -3.93 -7.58 -12.26
N ASN A 372 -4.59 -7.65 -11.11
CA ASN A 372 -5.44 -6.58 -10.61
C ASN A 372 -4.63 -5.31 -10.36
N LEU A 373 -3.44 -5.44 -9.79
CA LEU A 373 -2.49 -4.34 -9.63
C LEU A 373 -2.15 -3.70 -10.98
N ALA A 374 -1.73 -4.49 -11.98
CA ALA A 374 -1.41 -3.97 -13.30
C ALA A 374 -2.61 -3.21 -13.91
N CYS A 375 -3.82 -3.76 -13.81
CA CYS A 375 -5.05 -3.12 -14.26
C CYS A 375 -5.32 -1.79 -13.53
N LEU A 376 -5.27 -1.76 -12.19
CA LEU A 376 -5.50 -0.54 -11.39
C LEU A 376 -4.50 0.59 -11.69
N MET A 377 -3.30 0.23 -12.14
CA MET A 377 -2.27 1.18 -12.56
C MET A 377 -2.37 1.56 -14.04
N GLY A 378 -3.29 0.97 -14.81
CA GLY A 378 -3.49 1.23 -16.23
C GLY A 378 -2.43 0.57 -17.13
N HIS A 379 -1.83 -0.53 -16.68
CA HIS A 379 -0.87 -1.31 -17.44
C HIS A 379 -1.55 -2.44 -18.22
N SER A 380 -0.96 -2.80 -19.36
CA SER A 380 -1.34 -4.04 -20.06
C SER A 380 -0.80 -5.23 -19.25
N TYR A 381 -1.59 -6.29 -19.09
CA TYR A 381 -1.17 -7.48 -18.34
C TYR A 381 -1.27 -8.73 -19.20
N PHE A 382 -0.22 -9.55 -19.16
CA PHE A 382 -0.12 -10.83 -19.85
C PHE A 382 0.35 -11.89 -18.87
N SER A 383 -0.20 -13.10 -18.96
CA SER A 383 0.29 -14.21 -18.17
C SER A 383 0.16 -15.54 -18.88
N ALA A 384 0.97 -16.48 -18.43
CA ALA A 384 0.90 -17.87 -18.85
C ALA A 384 1.39 -18.78 -17.72
N HIS A 385 0.87 -20.00 -17.69
CA HIS A 385 1.25 -21.02 -16.71
C HIS A 385 2.43 -21.85 -17.18
N GLY A 386 3.38 -22.04 -16.28
CA GLY A 386 4.39 -23.10 -16.39
C GLY A 386 3.78 -24.48 -16.48
N PHE A 387 4.63 -25.45 -16.81
CA PHE A 387 4.27 -26.85 -16.81
C PHE A 387 4.91 -27.59 -15.64
N GLU A 388 4.31 -28.71 -15.28
CA GLU A 388 4.87 -29.58 -14.23
C GLU A 388 5.92 -30.51 -14.83
N PRO A 389 7.14 -30.57 -14.29
CA PRO A 389 8.09 -31.61 -14.65
C PRO A 389 7.57 -32.96 -14.14
N THR A 390 7.80 -34.03 -14.90
CA THR A 390 7.20 -35.37 -14.72
C THR A 390 7.56 -36.10 -13.41
N LEU A 391 8.40 -35.55 -12.53
CA LEU A 391 9.06 -36.29 -11.43
C LEU A 391 8.90 -35.73 -10.00
N SER A 392 8.05 -34.74 -9.72
CA SER A 392 7.91 -34.20 -8.35
C SER A 392 6.75 -34.81 -7.54
N LYS A 393 7.05 -35.45 -6.40
CA LYS A 393 6.10 -36.11 -5.48
C LYS A 393 5.61 -35.23 -4.30
N ARG A 394 6.15 -34.02 -4.12
CA ARG A 394 5.67 -33.02 -3.16
C ARG A 394 5.93 -31.64 -3.75
N ARG A 395 4.90 -30.81 -3.81
CA ARG A 395 4.90 -29.57 -4.58
C ARG A 395 4.57 -28.40 -3.67
N ASP A 396 5.39 -27.37 -3.75
CA ASP A 396 5.19 -26.11 -3.07
C ASP A 396 5.46 -24.98 -4.05
N TRP A 397 4.40 -24.38 -4.58
CA TRP A 397 4.49 -23.27 -5.52
C TRP A 397 5.25 -22.07 -4.93
N GLN A 398 5.42 -21.99 -3.60
CA GLN A 398 6.18 -20.92 -2.96
C GLN A 398 7.70 -21.11 -3.08
N ARG A 399 8.15 -22.34 -3.35
CA ARG A 399 9.56 -22.75 -3.29
C ARG A 399 10.09 -23.28 -4.61
N ASP A 400 9.32 -24.14 -5.26
CA ASP A 400 9.76 -24.94 -6.41
C ASP A 400 10.08 -24.06 -7.63
N ASP A 401 11.09 -24.47 -8.40
CA ASP A 401 11.43 -23.85 -9.68
C ASP A 401 10.29 -23.99 -10.70
N VAL A 402 10.21 -23.01 -11.61
CA VAL A 402 9.18 -22.92 -12.64
C VAL A 402 9.76 -23.30 -13.99
N TYR A 403 9.08 -24.21 -14.68
CA TYR A 403 9.44 -24.71 -16.00
C TYR A 403 8.47 -24.13 -17.03
N PHE A 404 9.00 -23.57 -18.11
CA PHE A 404 8.22 -22.90 -19.14
C PHE A 404 8.85 -23.16 -20.51
N GLU A 405 8.07 -23.49 -21.53
CA GLU A 405 8.62 -23.82 -22.86
C GLU A 405 9.18 -22.57 -23.55
N GLN A 406 10.39 -22.65 -24.14
CA GLN A 406 11.02 -21.50 -24.84
C GLN A 406 10.10 -20.87 -25.90
N ASN A 407 9.40 -21.67 -26.70
CA ASN A 407 8.52 -21.13 -27.74
C ASN A 407 7.35 -20.34 -27.14
N LYS A 408 6.74 -20.84 -26.06
CA LYS A 408 5.69 -20.11 -25.33
C LYS A 408 6.23 -18.85 -24.67
N PHE A 409 7.47 -18.87 -24.17
CA PHE A 409 8.13 -17.68 -23.62
C PHE A 409 8.22 -16.61 -24.69
N MET A 410 8.75 -16.98 -25.87
CA MET A 410 8.90 -16.05 -26.98
C MET A 410 7.56 -15.51 -27.47
N GLU A 411 6.51 -16.33 -27.56
CA GLU A 411 5.16 -15.90 -27.97
C GLU A 411 4.53 -14.92 -26.97
N LEU A 412 4.64 -15.21 -25.68
CA LEU A 412 4.13 -14.34 -24.61
C LEU A 412 4.83 -12.97 -24.64
N LEU A 413 6.15 -12.97 -24.78
CA LEU A 413 6.95 -11.74 -24.79
C LEU A 413 6.79 -10.97 -26.10
N ASP A 414 6.68 -11.63 -27.25
CA ASP A 414 6.35 -10.99 -28.53
C ASP A 414 5.05 -10.19 -28.43
N THR A 415 4.01 -10.80 -27.86
CA THR A 415 2.72 -10.16 -27.64
C THR A 415 2.87 -8.91 -26.76
N ALA A 416 3.54 -9.03 -25.61
CA ALA A 416 3.73 -7.93 -24.67
C ALA A 416 4.56 -6.78 -25.28
N ILE A 417 5.68 -7.10 -25.94
CA ILE A 417 6.59 -6.14 -26.57
C ILE A 417 5.87 -5.37 -27.68
N LYS A 418 5.13 -6.06 -28.55
CA LYS A 418 4.39 -5.41 -29.65
C LYS A 418 3.34 -4.42 -29.15
N THR A 419 2.80 -4.59 -27.94
CA THR A 419 1.90 -3.57 -27.36
C THR A 419 2.59 -2.24 -27.04
N MET A 420 3.93 -2.19 -27.04
CA MET A 420 4.72 -0.97 -26.86
C MET A 420 5.01 -0.23 -28.17
N TYR A 421 4.77 -0.85 -29.34
CA TYR A 421 5.22 -0.34 -30.63
C TYR A 421 4.56 0.98 -31.06
N ASN A 422 3.38 1.25 -30.52
CA ASN A 422 2.56 2.44 -30.83
C ASN A 422 2.21 3.22 -29.55
N LYS A 423 3.11 3.22 -28.56
CA LYS A 423 2.98 3.97 -27.30
C LYS A 423 4.01 5.11 -27.25
N GLY A 424 3.61 6.23 -26.66
CA GLY A 424 4.45 7.43 -26.60
C GLY A 424 4.74 7.97 -28.00
N GLN A 425 6.03 8.16 -28.30
CA GLN A 425 6.52 8.64 -29.60
C GLN A 425 6.73 7.51 -30.64
N ARG A 426 6.57 6.24 -30.25
CA ARG A 426 6.83 5.09 -31.10
C ARG A 426 5.69 4.88 -32.10
N ASN A 427 6.03 4.47 -33.32
CA ASN A 427 5.08 4.18 -34.40
C ASN A 427 5.63 3.06 -35.31
N TYR A 428 5.76 1.85 -34.75
CA TYR A 428 6.24 0.68 -35.47
C TYR A 428 5.08 -0.23 -35.92
N ASP A 429 5.26 -0.88 -37.08
CA ASP A 429 4.34 -1.92 -37.55
C ASP A 429 4.38 -3.14 -36.61
N VAL A 430 3.21 -3.68 -36.29
CA VAL A 430 3.06 -4.83 -35.38
C VAL A 430 3.27 -6.17 -36.11
N VAL A 431 3.03 -6.21 -37.42
CA VAL A 431 3.09 -7.40 -38.29
C VAL A 431 3.88 -7.09 -39.56
#